data_AF-A0A813HTI9-F1
#
_entry.id   AF-A0A813HTI9-F1
#
_cell.length_a   1.000
_cell.length_b   1.000
_cell.length_c   1.000
_cell.angle_alpha   90.00
_cell.angle_beta   90.00
_cell.angle_gamma   90.00
#
_symmetry.space_group_name_H-M   'P 1'
#
loop_
_entity.id
_entity.type
_entity.pdbx_description
1 polymer ?
#
loop_
_entity_poly.entity_id
_entity_poly.type
_entity_poly.pdbx_seq_one_letter_code
_entity_poly.pdbx_strand_id
1 'polypeptide(L)'
;MEAALASQSVQEIIVNGEAHQFSEQLADLGHVFRCAWSLLAETLWNWRGATAGPGRTGLAAQMACFGGGRACRVSDASEGDQLSDLRAAFDMLDKAWAAFEKEYICELIFVEELARQPVRKATAEMKRLVLDGTGAPECLDRAMLAVARLNAVANPRGKGRGDLHGQVLRSALEWQSQKDEVQRCADLVQGRPEGAQAMVEIVAANVTGAFAKLQEYLVEVEHHMEHLDPSLANNPGLSQRLLEMEEQWDIGDRYLLEHDSFASLLGLASKLEAFRSESTAFAAMSEDQGWAKQCLNNWLLVIFLLK
;
A
#
# COMPACT_ATOMS: atom_id res chain seq x y z
N MET A 1 -1.61 -39.28 -12.64
CA MET A 1 -0.78 -38.06 -12.72
C MET A 1 -1.55 -36.87 -13.30
N GLU A 2 -2.53 -37.08 -14.20
CA GLU A 2 -3.42 -36.01 -14.71
C GLU A 2 -4.36 -35.40 -13.65
N ALA A 3 -4.78 -36.17 -12.65
CA ALA A 3 -5.64 -35.65 -11.57
C ALA A 3 -4.94 -34.69 -10.60
N ALA A 4 -3.60 -34.58 -10.63
CA ALA A 4 -2.83 -33.68 -9.77
C ALA A 4 -2.50 -32.32 -10.44
N LEU A 5 -2.77 -32.18 -11.74
CA LEU A 5 -2.64 -30.91 -12.47
C LEU A 5 -3.98 -30.18 -12.61
N ALA A 6 -5.09 -30.86 -12.32
CA ALA A 6 -6.45 -30.28 -12.39
C ALA A 6 -6.83 -29.43 -11.17
N SER A 7 -6.00 -29.38 -10.12
CA SER A 7 -6.20 -28.48 -8.97
C SER A 7 -5.15 -27.36 -8.90
N GLN A 8 -4.63 -26.89 -10.05
CA GLN A 8 -4.06 -25.56 -10.08
C GLN A 8 -5.20 -24.58 -9.89
N SER A 9 -5.43 -24.24 -8.63
CA SER A 9 -6.34 -23.22 -8.15
C SER A 9 -6.29 -22.02 -9.08
N VAL A 10 -7.49 -21.55 -9.45
CA VAL A 10 -7.74 -20.26 -10.09
C VAL A 10 -6.69 -19.27 -9.63
N GLN A 11 -5.90 -18.75 -10.59
CA GLN A 11 -4.73 -17.94 -10.31
C GLN A 11 -5.16 -16.76 -9.43
N GLU A 12 -4.74 -16.77 -8.17
CA GLU A 12 -4.99 -15.67 -7.25
C GLU A 12 -3.87 -14.64 -7.42
N ILE A 13 -4.23 -13.36 -7.45
CA ILE A 13 -3.27 -12.27 -7.36
C ILE A 13 -3.38 -11.63 -5.98
N ILE A 14 -2.23 -11.42 -5.32
CA ILE A 14 -2.18 -10.76 -4.02
C ILE A 14 -1.77 -9.30 -4.25
N VAL A 15 -2.63 -8.36 -3.87
CA VAL A 15 -2.37 -6.93 -3.95
C VAL A 15 -2.64 -6.31 -2.58
N ASN A 16 -1.69 -5.56 -2.02
CA ASN A 16 -1.82 -4.93 -0.70
C ASN A 16 -2.17 -5.91 0.45
N GLY A 17 -1.76 -7.19 0.31
CA GLY A 17 -2.07 -8.25 1.28
C GLY A 17 -3.48 -8.85 1.14
N GLU A 18 -4.30 -8.35 0.20
CA GLU A 18 -5.60 -8.92 -0.14
C GLU A 18 -5.48 -9.84 -1.35
N ALA A 19 -6.16 -10.97 -1.26
CA ALA A 19 -6.21 -12.00 -2.28
C ALA A 19 -7.39 -11.73 -3.24
N HIS A 20 -7.09 -11.65 -4.53
CA HIS A 20 -8.09 -11.45 -5.58
C HIS A 20 -8.13 -12.66 -6.51
N GLN A 21 -9.31 -13.25 -6.64
CA GLN A 21 -9.55 -14.36 -7.55
C GLN A 21 -10.04 -13.81 -8.89
N PHE A 22 -9.44 -14.31 -9.97
CA PHE A 22 -9.96 -14.09 -11.31
C PHE A 22 -11.33 -14.76 -11.49
N SER A 23 -12.16 -14.23 -12.40
CA SER A 23 -13.50 -14.76 -12.63
C SER A 23 -13.47 -16.15 -13.28
N GLU A 24 -14.57 -16.89 -13.11
CA GLU A 24 -14.78 -18.17 -13.80
C GLU A 24 -14.76 -17.99 -15.33
N GLN A 25 -15.29 -16.87 -15.84
CA GLN A 25 -15.28 -16.55 -17.26
C GLN A 25 -13.86 -16.43 -17.83
N LEU A 26 -12.95 -15.75 -17.13
CA LEU A 26 -11.56 -15.65 -17.54
C LEU A 26 -10.85 -17.02 -17.47
N ALA A 27 -11.17 -17.83 -16.46
CA ALA A 27 -10.66 -19.20 -16.36
C ALA A 27 -11.11 -20.07 -17.55
N ASP A 28 -12.37 -19.96 -17.96
CA ASP A 28 -12.93 -20.65 -19.13
C ASP A 28 -12.25 -20.19 -20.43
N LEU A 29 -12.08 -18.87 -20.63
CA LEU A 29 -11.36 -18.32 -21.77
C LEU A 29 -9.90 -18.80 -21.80
N GLY A 30 -9.25 -18.87 -20.65
CA GLY A 30 -7.90 -19.43 -20.51
C GLY A 30 -7.83 -20.92 -20.87
N HIS A 31 -8.88 -21.69 -20.56
CA HIS A 31 -9.00 -23.07 -21.01
C HIS A 31 -9.17 -23.17 -22.53
N VAL A 32 -10.05 -22.35 -23.13
CA VAL A 32 -10.23 -22.29 -24.60
C VAL A 32 -8.92 -21.93 -25.30
N PHE A 33 -8.20 -20.92 -24.81
CA PHE A 33 -6.90 -20.53 -25.33
C PHE A 33 -5.87 -21.67 -25.27
N ARG A 34 -5.76 -22.38 -24.14
CA ARG A 34 -4.88 -23.56 -24.02
C ARG A 34 -5.24 -24.68 -24.99
N CYS A 35 -6.52 -24.93 -25.21
CA CYS A 35 -6.98 -25.92 -26.20
C CYS A 35 -6.58 -25.50 -27.62
N ALA A 36 -6.77 -24.23 -27.97
CA ALA A 36 -6.38 -23.71 -29.28
C ALA A 36 -4.87 -23.79 -29.53
N TRP A 37 -4.07 -23.47 -28.51
CA TRP A 37 -2.61 -23.62 -28.56
C TRP A 37 -2.18 -25.08 -28.77
N SER A 38 -2.82 -26.00 -28.04
CA SER A 38 -2.54 -27.43 -28.16
C SER A 38 -2.88 -27.96 -29.55
N LEU A 39 -4.01 -27.52 -30.13
CA LEU A 39 -4.38 -27.87 -31.50
C LEU A 39 -3.34 -27.35 -32.51
N LEU A 40 -2.91 -26.09 -32.40
CA LEU A 40 -1.88 -25.56 -33.28
C LEU A 40 -0.56 -26.35 -33.17
N ALA A 41 -0.14 -26.69 -31.96
CA ALA A 41 1.06 -27.48 -31.73
C ALA A 41 0.98 -28.86 -32.39
N GLU A 42 -0.17 -29.53 -32.28
CA GLU A 42 -0.43 -30.81 -32.95
C GLU A 42 -0.44 -30.67 -34.48
N THR A 43 -1.11 -29.65 -35.02
CA THR A 43 -1.14 -29.39 -36.46
C THR A 43 0.26 -29.12 -37.02
N LEU A 44 1.08 -28.33 -36.33
CA LEU A 44 2.48 -28.07 -36.70
C LEU A 44 3.33 -29.35 -36.62
N TRP A 45 3.11 -30.19 -35.61
CA TRP A 45 3.80 -31.47 -35.48
C TRP A 45 3.49 -32.40 -36.66
N ASN A 46 2.21 -32.52 -37.01
CA ASN A 46 1.75 -33.34 -38.14
C ASN A 46 2.28 -32.81 -39.48
N TRP A 47 2.27 -31.49 -39.67
CA TRP A 47 2.82 -30.83 -40.86
C TRP A 47 4.34 -31.08 -41.02
N ARG A 48 5.09 -31.04 -39.91
CA ARG A 48 6.53 -31.38 -39.91
C ARG A 48 6.76 -32.85 -40.23
N GLY A 49 5.89 -33.74 -39.79
CA GLY A 49 5.94 -35.17 -40.11
C GLY A 49 5.67 -35.45 -41.59
N ALA A 50 4.72 -34.74 -42.20
CA ALA A 50 4.38 -34.88 -43.61
C ALA A 50 5.48 -34.40 -44.57
N THR A 51 6.24 -33.37 -44.17
CA THR A 51 7.35 -32.82 -44.97
C THR A 51 8.65 -33.61 -44.84
N ALA A 52 8.79 -34.42 -43.78
CA ALA A 52 9.89 -35.36 -43.66
C ALA A 52 9.60 -36.60 -44.53
N GLY A 53 10.09 -36.58 -45.78
CA GLY A 53 9.98 -37.73 -46.70
C GLY A 53 10.44 -39.05 -46.07
N PRO A 54 10.12 -40.22 -46.68
CA PRO A 54 10.18 -41.56 -46.07
C PRO A 54 11.57 -42.06 -45.59
N GLY A 55 12.62 -41.23 -45.60
CA GLY A 55 13.99 -41.58 -45.24
C GLY A 55 14.49 -41.13 -43.85
N ARG A 56 13.66 -40.61 -42.93
CA ARG A 56 14.11 -40.17 -41.59
C ARG A 56 13.33 -40.82 -40.45
N THR A 57 13.49 -42.13 -40.26
CA THR A 57 12.84 -42.94 -39.21
C THR A 57 13.57 -42.97 -37.85
N GLY A 58 14.51 -42.06 -37.59
CA GLY A 58 15.37 -42.17 -36.39
C GLY A 58 14.80 -41.65 -35.06
N LEU A 59 13.92 -40.63 -35.07
CA LEU A 59 13.46 -39.96 -33.84
C LEU A 59 11.95 -40.04 -33.57
N ALA A 60 11.12 -40.30 -34.59
CA ALA A 60 9.67 -40.41 -34.42
C ALA A 60 9.24 -41.69 -33.67
N ALA A 61 10.09 -42.72 -33.63
CA ALA A 61 9.81 -43.96 -32.92
C ALA A 61 9.83 -43.83 -31.38
N GLN A 62 10.35 -42.73 -30.83
CA GLN A 62 10.54 -42.59 -29.38
C GLN A 62 9.34 -41.97 -28.64
N MET A 63 8.37 -41.37 -29.35
CA MET A 63 7.16 -40.80 -28.71
C MET A 63 5.85 -41.55 -29.02
N ALA A 64 5.90 -42.65 -29.79
CA ALA A 64 4.73 -43.45 -30.16
C ALA A 64 4.19 -44.39 -29.05
N CYS A 65 4.69 -44.28 -27.81
CA CYS A 65 4.33 -45.22 -26.73
C CYS A 65 3.12 -44.82 -25.86
N PHE A 66 2.34 -43.77 -26.20
CA PHE A 66 1.25 -43.29 -25.32
C PHE A 66 -0.19 -43.43 -25.86
N GLY A 67 -0.42 -44.07 -27.00
CA GLY A 67 -1.80 -44.23 -27.49
C GLY A 67 -2.01 -45.47 -28.34
N GLY A 68 -2.57 -46.52 -27.75
CA GLY A 68 -3.03 -47.72 -28.45
C GLY A 68 -4.26 -47.43 -29.32
N GLY A 69 -4.05 -46.80 -30.47
CA GLY A 69 -5.08 -46.50 -31.46
C GLY A 69 -4.81 -47.21 -32.78
N ARG A 70 -5.84 -47.84 -33.35
CA ARG A 70 -5.82 -48.54 -34.65
C ARG A 70 -5.23 -47.65 -35.75
N ALA A 71 -4.28 -48.21 -36.52
CA ALA A 71 -3.72 -47.59 -37.71
C ALA A 71 -4.81 -47.41 -38.80
N CYS A 72 -5.42 -46.23 -38.85
CA CYS A 72 -6.21 -45.80 -40.00
C CYS A 72 -5.26 -45.52 -41.18
N ARG A 73 -5.59 -46.06 -42.36
CA ARG A 73 -4.88 -45.73 -43.60
C ARG A 73 -4.95 -44.22 -43.80
N VAL A 74 -3.77 -43.57 -43.83
CA VAL A 74 -3.63 -42.17 -44.19
C VAL A 74 -3.96 -42.06 -45.67
N SER A 75 -5.13 -41.53 -45.99
CA SER A 75 -5.44 -41.04 -47.33
C SER A 75 -4.47 -39.90 -47.64
N ASP A 76 -3.93 -39.86 -48.86
CA ASP A 76 -3.05 -38.77 -49.34
C ASP A 76 -3.78 -37.43 -49.30
N ALA A 77 -3.77 -36.76 -48.15
CA ALA A 77 -4.27 -35.40 -48.02
C ALA A 77 -3.42 -34.50 -48.91
N SER A 78 -4.08 -33.68 -49.74
CA SER A 78 -3.35 -32.80 -50.64
C SER A 78 -2.61 -31.74 -49.82
N GLU A 79 -1.47 -31.25 -50.32
CA GLU A 79 -0.71 -30.17 -49.68
C GLU A 79 -1.59 -28.93 -49.40
N GLY A 80 -2.61 -28.71 -50.25
CA GLY A 80 -3.60 -27.64 -50.06
C GLY A 80 -4.47 -27.81 -48.81
N ASP A 81 -4.81 -29.05 -48.45
CA ASP A 81 -5.64 -29.34 -47.26
C ASP A 81 -4.86 -29.05 -45.97
N GLN A 82 -3.59 -29.44 -45.93
CA GLN A 82 -2.72 -29.19 -44.75
C GLN A 82 -2.50 -27.70 -44.49
N LEU A 83 -2.34 -26.89 -45.54
CA LEU A 83 -2.19 -25.44 -45.39
C LEU A 83 -3.50 -24.79 -44.92
N SER A 84 -4.64 -25.31 -45.36
CA SER A 84 -5.95 -24.86 -44.90
C SER A 84 -6.15 -25.15 -43.40
N ASP A 85 -5.82 -26.36 -42.95
CA ASP A 85 -5.90 -26.75 -41.54
C ASP A 85 -4.99 -25.91 -40.65
N LEU A 86 -3.77 -25.63 -41.11
CA LEU A 86 -2.83 -24.78 -40.38
C LEU A 86 -3.36 -23.34 -40.25
N ARG A 87 -3.92 -22.77 -41.32
CA ARG A 87 -4.56 -21.44 -41.27
C ARG A 87 -5.72 -21.41 -40.30
N ALA A 88 -6.59 -22.43 -40.33
CA ALA A 88 -7.70 -22.53 -39.41
C ALA A 88 -7.24 -22.63 -37.94
N ALA A 89 -6.17 -23.38 -37.66
CA ALA A 89 -5.59 -23.48 -36.33
C ALA A 89 -5.03 -22.14 -35.83
N PHE A 90 -4.33 -21.38 -36.69
CA PHE A 90 -3.86 -20.03 -36.36
C PHE A 90 -5.02 -19.06 -36.12
N ASP A 91 -6.04 -19.05 -36.99
CA ASP A 91 -7.22 -18.19 -36.85
C ASP A 91 -7.97 -18.48 -35.54
N MET A 92 -8.05 -19.74 -35.14
CA MET A 92 -8.67 -20.13 -33.89
C MET A 92 -7.83 -19.69 -32.68
N LEU A 93 -6.50 -19.85 -32.74
CA LEU A 93 -5.60 -19.39 -31.69
C LEU A 93 -5.68 -17.87 -31.51
N ASP A 94 -5.64 -17.11 -32.59
CA ASP A 94 -5.70 -15.64 -32.57
C ASP A 94 -7.00 -15.14 -31.92
N LYS A 95 -8.14 -15.71 -32.31
CA LYS A 95 -9.45 -15.39 -31.70
C LYS A 95 -9.50 -15.75 -30.21
N ALA A 96 -8.98 -16.93 -29.84
CA ALA A 96 -8.96 -17.37 -28.46
C ALA A 96 -8.04 -16.51 -27.59
N TRP A 97 -6.87 -16.13 -28.12
CA TRP A 97 -5.94 -15.20 -27.48
C TRP A 97 -6.58 -13.83 -27.28
N ALA A 98 -7.14 -13.22 -28.33
CA ALA A 98 -7.73 -11.89 -28.25
C ALA A 98 -8.90 -11.82 -27.25
N ALA A 99 -9.73 -12.87 -27.20
CA ALA A 99 -10.81 -12.96 -26.23
C ALA A 99 -10.29 -13.08 -24.79
N PHE A 100 -9.30 -13.95 -24.56
CA PHE A 100 -8.65 -14.11 -23.25
C PHE A 100 -7.93 -12.84 -22.80
N GLU A 101 -7.11 -12.25 -23.65
CA GLU A 101 -6.32 -11.04 -23.35
C GLU A 101 -7.23 -9.87 -22.98
N LYS A 102 -8.32 -9.67 -23.73
CA LYS A 102 -9.30 -8.63 -23.43
C LYS A 102 -9.87 -8.79 -22.02
N GLU A 103 -10.37 -9.99 -21.69
CA GLU A 103 -10.97 -10.26 -20.38
C GLU A 103 -9.93 -10.14 -19.26
N TYR A 104 -8.73 -10.66 -19.49
CA TYR A 104 -7.60 -10.57 -18.54
C TYR A 104 -7.25 -9.13 -18.21
N ILE A 105 -7.12 -8.26 -19.22
CA ILE A 105 -6.84 -6.83 -19.03
C ILE A 105 -8.00 -6.15 -18.28
N CYS A 106 -9.25 -6.46 -18.61
CA CYS A 106 -10.41 -5.92 -17.90
C CYS A 106 -10.40 -6.29 -16.41
N GLU A 107 -10.08 -7.54 -16.07
CA GLU A 107 -9.97 -7.98 -14.68
C GLU A 107 -8.79 -7.34 -13.96
N LEU A 108 -7.64 -7.18 -14.62
CA LEU A 108 -6.52 -6.45 -14.04
C LEU A 108 -6.90 -5.00 -13.71
N ILE A 109 -7.54 -4.28 -14.63
CA ILE A 109 -8.03 -2.90 -14.39
C ILE A 109 -8.97 -2.87 -13.17
N PHE A 110 -9.86 -3.86 -13.05
CA PHE A 110 -10.76 -3.96 -11.91
C PHE A 110 -10.01 -4.19 -10.59
N VAL A 111 -9.04 -5.10 -10.56
CA VAL A 111 -8.20 -5.34 -9.38
C VAL A 111 -7.40 -4.09 -9.02
N GLU A 112 -6.86 -3.37 -9.99
CA GLU A 112 -6.17 -2.09 -9.73
C GLU A 112 -7.09 -1.05 -9.09
N GLU A 113 -8.33 -0.92 -9.57
CA GLU A 113 -9.31 0.00 -8.99
C GLU A 113 -9.72 -0.39 -7.55
N LEU A 114 -9.77 -1.69 -7.26
CA LEU A 114 -9.96 -2.19 -5.89
C LEU A 114 -8.75 -1.87 -5.01
N ALA A 115 -7.54 -2.10 -5.51
CA ALA A 115 -6.29 -1.84 -4.79
C ALA A 115 -6.13 -0.36 -4.41
N ARG A 116 -6.69 0.55 -5.22
CA ARG A 116 -6.71 2.00 -4.96
C ARG A 116 -7.82 2.46 -4.00
N GLN A 117 -8.77 1.59 -3.60
CA GLN A 117 -9.87 1.95 -2.70
C GLN A 117 -9.46 2.51 -1.34
N PRO A 118 -8.40 2.02 -0.66
CA PRO A 118 -7.98 2.57 0.63
C PRO A 118 -7.68 4.07 0.57
N VAL A 119 -7.01 4.51 -0.51
CA VAL A 119 -6.72 5.94 -0.75
C VAL A 119 -8.01 6.72 -0.97
N ARG A 120 -8.90 6.24 -1.87
CA ARG A 120 -10.19 6.91 -2.13
C ARG A 120 -11.03 7.07 -0.86
N LYS A 121 -11.11 6.03 -0.03
CA LYS A 121 -11.85 6.05 1.24
C LYS A 121 -11.23 7.04 2.23
N ALA A 122 -9.91 7.02 2.40
CA ALA A 122 -9.21 7.97 3.27
C ALA A 122 -9.42 9.42 2.82
N THR A 123 -9.26 9.71 1.52
CA THR A 123 -9.50 11.04 0.95
C THR A 123 -10.95 11.50 1.18
N ALA A 124 -11.93 10.63 0.92
CA ALA A 124 -13.35 10.96 1.08
C ALA A 124 -13.71 11.29 2.55
N GLU A 125 -13.26 10.48 3.51
CA GLU A 125 -13.54 10.73 4.93
C GLU A 125 -12.79 11.97 5.45
N MET A 126 -11.56 12.22 4.99
CA MET A 126 -10.83 13.45 5.32
C MET A 126 -11.52 14.70 4.79
N LYS A 127 -12.02 14.68 3.54
CA LYS A 127 -12.81 15.78 2.99
C LYS A 127 -14.09 16.01 3.78
N ARG A 128 -14.77 14.92 4.15
CA ARG A 128 -15.97 14.99 4.98
C ARG A 128 -15.69 15.64 6.33
N LEU A 129 -14.58 15.30 6.97
CA LEU A 129 -14.15 15.93 8.23
C LEU A 129 -13.95 17.45 8.08
N VAL A 130 -13.42 17.92 6.95
CA VAL A 130 -13.26 19.36 6.68
C VAL A 130 -14.62 20.05 6.49
N LEU A 131 -15.55 19.41 5.79
CA LEU A 131 -16.88 19.96 5.52
C LEU A 131 -17.76 20.00 6.78
N ASP A 132 -17.76 18.91 7.55
CA ASP A 132 -18.56 18.78 8.78
C ASP A 132 -17.91 19.53 9.96
N GLY A 133 -16.65 19.94 9.81
CA GLY A 133 -15.82 20.53 10.86
C GLY A 133 -15.21 19.48 11.78
N THR A 134 -14.05 19.81 12.37
CA THR A 134 -13.32 18.93 13.29
C THR A 134 -14.03 18.70 14.62
N GLY A 135 -15.16 19.37 14.87
CA GLY A 135 -15.93 19.27 16.11
C GLY A 135 -16.83 18.03 16.23
N ALA A 136 -17.04 17.27 15.15
CA ALA A 136 -17.82 16.04 15.19
C ALA A 136 -16.90 14.83 15.45
N PRO A 137 -16.88 14.25 16.68
CA PRO A 137 -15.96 13.17 17.03
C PRO A 137 -16.14 11.93 16.14
N GLU A 138 -17.38 11.63 15.74
CA GLU A 138 -17.67 10.51 14.84
C GLU A 138 -17.04 10.67 13.45
N CYS A 139 -17.05 11.89 12.89
CA CYS A 139 -16.43 12.14 11.59
C CYS A 139 -14.91 11.99 11.65
N LEU A 140 -14.30 12.44 12.75
CA LEU A 140 -12.87 12.27 12.96
C LEU A 140 -12.50 10.79 13.13
N ASP A 141 -13.25 10.03 13.93
CA ASP A 141 -12.98 8.62 14.15
C ASP A 141 -13.12 7.81 12.85
N ARG A 142 -14.09 8.13 11.99
CA ARG A 142 -14.19 7.54 10.64
C ARG A 142 -12.99 7.87 9.75
N ALA A 143 -12.57 9.13 9.71
CA ALA A 143 -11.40 9.55 8.93
C ALA A 143 -10.13 8.84 9.41
N MET A 144 -9.93 8.77 10.72
CA MET A 144 -8.78 8.11 11.32
C MET A 144 -8.79 6.60 11.10
N LEU A 145 -9.96 5.95 11.17
CA LEU A 145 -10.09 4.54 10.81
C LEU A 145 -9.72 4.27 9.34
N ALA A 146 -10.14 5.16 8.42
CA ALA A 146 -9.78 5.03 7.01
C ALA A 146 -8.27 5.22 6.78
N VAL A 147 -7.65 6.18 7.47
CA VAL A 147 -6.20 6.41 7.41
C VAL A 147 -5.42 5.26 8.03
N ALA A 148 -5.88 4.68 9.15
CA ALA A 148 -5.25 3.52 9.78
C ALA A 148 -5.24 2.30 8.84
N ARG A 149 -6.35 2.06 8.13
CA ARG A 149 -6.41 1.01 7.09
C ARG A 149 -5.46 1.29 5.94
N LEU A 150 -5.39 2.54 5.48
CA LEU A 150 -4.44 2.95 4.45
C LEU A 150 -2.99 2.75 4.91
N ASN A 151 -2.66 3.12 6.15
CA ASN A 151 -1.32 2.94 6.72
C ASN A 151 -0.91 1.46 6.77
N ALA A 152 -1.82 0.59 7.20
CA ALA A 152 -1.56 -0.84 7.30
C ALA A 152 -1.16 -1.49 5.96
N VAL A 153 -1.69 -0.99 4.83
CA VAL A 153 -1.38 -1.54 3.50
C VAL A 153 -0.24 -0.81 2.78
N ALA A 154 -0.13 0.51 2.97
CA ALA A 154 0.79 1.36 2.22
C ALA A 154 2.14 1.57 2.93
N ASN A 155 2.23 1.31 4.24
CA ASN A 155 3.47 1.47 5.01
C ASN A 155 3.94 0.15 5.66
N PRO A 156 4.21 -0.91 4.88
CA PRO A 156 4.65 -2.19 5.43
C PRO A 156 6.07 -2.16 6.03
N ARG A 157 6.85 -1.11 5.73
CA ARG A 157 8.21 -0.91 6.27
C ARG A 157 8.22 -0.16 7.61
N GLY A 158 7.17 0.61 7.91
CA GLY A 158 6.92 1.17 9.24
C GLY A 158 6.35 0.10 10.18
N LYS A 159 5.62 0.52 11.22
CA LYS A 159 4.89 -0.47 12.04
C LYS A 159 3.57 -0.87 11.38
N GLY A 160 3.10 -0.13 10.37
CA GLY A 160 1.83 -0.39 9.70
C GLY A 160 0.65 -0.29 10.68
N ARG A 161 0.73 0.66 11.63
CA ARG A 161 -0.21 0.77 12.75
C ARG A 161 -1.64 0.90 12.26
N GLY A 162 -2.48 -0.06 12.66
CA GLY A 162 -3.94 -0.01 12.50
C GLY A 162 -4.66 0.70 13.65
N ASP A 163 -3.92 1.17 14.66
CA ASP A 163 -4.43 1.78 15.90
C ASP A 163 -4.30 3.31 15.95
N LEU A 164 -4.23 3.98 14.79
CA LEU A 164 -4.29 5.44 14.70
C LEU A 164 -5.70 5.93 15.08
N HIS A 165 -5.92 6.31 16.35
CA HIS A 165 -7.22 6.79 16.83
C HIS A 165 -7.34 8.32 16.83
N GLY A 166 -8.58 8.82 16.75
CA GLY A 166 -8.88 10.26 16.70
C GLY A 166 -8.60 11.03 17.99
N GLN A 167 -8.40 10.35 19.12
CA GLN A 167 -8.14 11.03 20.40
C GLN A 167 -6.87 11.89 20.37
N VAL A 168 -5.78 11.43 19.75
CA VAL A 168 -4.52 12.20 19.65
C VAL A 168 -4.75 13.52 18.92
N LEU A 169 -5.44 13.48 17.78
CA LEU A 169 -5.73 14.67 17.00
C LEU A 169 -6.72 15.61 17.70
N ARG A 170 -7.74 15.09 18.41
CA ARG A 170 -8.63 15.92 19.23
C ARG A 170 -7.86 16.67 20.29
N SER A 171 -7.03 15.97 21.07
CA SER A 171 -6.23 16.61 22.11
C SER A 171 -5.27 17.64 21.50
N ALA A 172 -4.64 17.36 20.37
CA ALA A 172 -3.79 18.34 19.67
C ALA A 172 -4.57 19.60 19.25
N LEU A 173 -5.79 19.45 18.71
CA LEU A 173 -6.66 20.56 18.32
C LEU A 173 -7.17 21.35 19.55
N GLU A 174 -7.53 20.66 20.64
CA GLU A 174 -7.93 21.28 21.91
C GLU A 174 -6.79 22.13 22.50
N TRP A 175 -5.55 21.64 22.47
CA TRP A 175 -4.39 22.42 22.89
C TRP A 175 -4.16 23.66 22.03
N GLN A 176 -4.44 23.58 20.73
CA GLN A 176 -4.33 24.74 19.83
C GLN A 176 -5.45 25.76 20.04
N SER A 177 -6.69 25.33 20.28
CA SER A 177 -7.81 26.24 20.51
C SER A 177 -7.71 26.95 21.87
N GLN A 178 -7.18 26.26 22.88
CA GLN A 178 -6.94 26.85 24.21
C GLN A 178 -5.80 27.87 24.22
N LYS A 179 -4.96 27.94 23.19
CA LYS A 179 -3.85 28.90 23.12
C LYS A 179 -4.32 30.36 23.26
N ASP A 180 -5.54 30.65 22.78
CA ASP A 180 -6.16 31.97 22.91
C ASP A 180 -6.75 32.25 24.32
N GLU A 181 -7.06 31.21 25.11
CA GLU A 181 -7.60 31.32 26.46
C GLU A 181 -6.52 31.25 27.55
N VAL A 182 -5.49 30.41 27.36
CA VAL A 182 -4.35 30.29 28.27
C VAL A 182 -3.51 31.57 28.24
N GLN A 183 -3.40 32.24 27.08
CA GLN A 183 -2.79 33.57 27.00
C GLN A 183 -3.56 34.62 27.85
N ARG A 184 -4.86 34.43 28.11
CA ARG A 184 -5.66 35.29 29.00
C ARG A 184 -5.59 34.87 30.48
N CYS A 185 -5.23 33.62 30.77
CA CYS A 185 -5.16 33.07 32.13
C CYS A 185 -3.72 32.87 32.64
N ALA A 186 -2.69 33.33 31.92
CA ALA A 186 -1.29 33.31 32.35
C ALA A 186 -1.10 33.98 33.73
N ASP A 187 -2.02 34.85 34.14
CA ASP A 187 -2.04 35.48 35.47
C ASP A 187 -2.45 34.52 36.62
N LEU A 188 -3.11 33.39 36.32
CA LEU A 188 -3.67 32.47 37.33
C LEU A 188 -2.85 31.21 37.57
N VAL A 189 -1.90 30.86 36.68
CA VAL A 189 -1.06 29.67 36.82
C VAL A 189 0.35 30.08 37.24
N GLN A 190 0.46 30.66 38.44
CA GLN A 190 1.76 30.84 39.09
C GLN A 190 2.40 29.47 39.33
N GLY A 191 3.48 29.15 38.62
CA GLY A 191 4.34 28.00 38.92
C GLY A 191 4.46 26.92 37.85
N ARG A 192 3.86 27.06 36.66
CA ARG A 192 4.23 26.19 35.51
C ARG A 192 5.46 26.75 34.80
N PRO A 193 6.47 25.93 34.48
CA PRO A 193 7.62 26.38 33.70
C PRO A 193 7.17 26.69 32.26
N GLU A 194 7.49 27.88 31.76
CA GLU A 194 7.14 28.31 30.38
C GLU A 194 7.54 27.27 29.31
N GLY A 195 8.65 26.54 29.53
CA GLY A 195 9.14 25.50 28.62
C GLY A 195 8.21 24.27 28.48
N ALA A 196 7.43 23.94 29.51
CA ALA A 196 6.48 22.81 29.47
C ALA A 196 5.37 23.02 28.45
N GLN A 197 4.78 24.21 28.48
CA GLN A 197 3.69 24.58 27.59
C GLN A 197 4.19 24.68 26.15
N ALA A 198 5.35 25.30 25.95
CA ALA A 198 6.00 25.36 24.64
C ALA A 198 6.19 23.96 24.03
N MET A 199 6.56 22.96 24.83
CA MET A 199 6.71 21.58 24.36
C MET A 199 5.38 20.96 23.89
N VAL A 200 4.30 21.12 24.66
CA VAL A 200 2.96 20.62 24.25
C VAL A 200 2.50 21.29 22.97
N GLU A 201 2.69 22.60 22.86
CA GLU A 201 2.34 23.35 21.66
C GLU A 201 3.10 22.84 20.43
N ILE A 202 4.38 22.53 20.58
CA ILE A 202 5.19 21.93 19.51
C ILE A 202 4.66 20.54 19.13
N VAL A 203 4.38 19.66 20.11
CA VAL A 203 3.85 18.33 19.83
C VAL A 203 2.48 18.40 19.15
N ALA A 204 1.57 19.23 19.67
CA ALA A 204 0.26 19.46 19.08
C ALA A 204 0.38 20.01 17.64
N ALA A 205 1.24 21.01 17.41
CA ALA A 205 1.51 21.57 16.09
C ALA A 205 2.07 20.53 15.11
N ASN A 206 2.96 19.65 15.58
CA ASN A 206 3.52 18.59 14.75
C ASN A 206 2.47 17.54 14.37
N VAL A 207 1.63 17.10 15.32
CA VAL A 207 0.51 16.17 15.06
C VAL A 207 -0.45 16.74 14.03
N THR A 208 -0.93 17.97 14.24
CA THR A 208 -1.87 18.60 13.29
C THR A 208 -1.21 18.88 11.95
N GLY A 209 0.07 19.27 11.94
CA GLY A 209 0.83 19.53 10.73
C GLY A 209 1.07 18.27 9.90
N ALA A 210 1.37 17.14 10.53
CA ALA A 210 1.52 15.87 9.84
C ALA A 210 0.18 15.39 9.25
N PHE A 211 -0.92 15.53 9.99
CA PHE A 211 -2.26 15.24 9.47
C PHE A 211 -2.63 16.12 8.28
N ALA A 212 -2.39 17.43 8.36
CA ALA A 212 -2.66 18.36 7.27
C ALA A 212 -1.83 18.03 6.01
N LYS A 213 -0.54 17.70 6.16
CA LYS A 213 0.31 17.27 5.04
C LYS A 213 -0.18 15.99 4.37
N LEU A 214 -0.65 15.00 5.15
CA LEU A 214 -1.25 13.79 4.57
C LEU A 214 -2.54 14.14 3.83
N GLN A 215 -3.38 15.00 4.39
CA GLN A 215 -4.61 15.45 3.75
C GLN A 215 -4.34 16.16 2.42
N GLU A 216 -3.41 17.11 2.40
CA GLU A 216 -2.99 17.82 1.18
C GLU A 216 -2.53 16.81 0.10
N TYR A 217 -1.69 15.85 0.48
CA TYR A 217 -1.22 14.80 -0.42
C TYR A 217 -2.37 13.93 -0.97
N LEU A 218 -3.31 13.52 -0.10
CA LEU A 218 -4.45 12.68 -0.50
C LEU A 218 -5.42 13.40 -1.44
N VAL A 219 -5.57 14.73 -1.29
CA VAL A 219 -6.33 15.56 -2.23
C VAL A 219 -5.60 15.70 -3.57
N GLU A 220 -4.28 15.87 -3.56
CA GLU A 220 -3.47 15.93 -4.78
C GLU A 220 -3.54 14.61 -5.58
N VAL A 221 -3.36 13.47 -4.90
CA VAL A 221 -3.37 12.14 -5.53
C VAL A 221 -4.73 11.79 -6.11
N GLU A 222 -5.83 12.27 -5.52
CA GLU A 222 -7.18 12.00 -6.02
C GLU A 222 -7.40 12.49 -7.46
N HIS A 223 -6.70 13.57 -7.87
CA HIS A 223 -6.76 14.10 -9.22
C HIS A 223 -5.98 13.27 -10.24
N HIS A 224 -5.13 12.35 -9.77
CA HIS A 224 -4.18 11.58 -10.57
C HIS A 224 -4.13 10.11 -10.12
N MET A 225 -5.29 9.55 -9.73
CA MET A 225 -5.39 8.19 -9.17
C MET A 225 -4.88 7.12 -10.13
N GLU A 226 -5.02 7.33 -11.43
CA GLU A 226 -4.53 6.47 -12.50
C GLU A 226 -2.99 6.34 -12.54
N HIS A 227 -2.28 7.30 -11.96
CA HIS A 227 -0.82 7.30 -11.85
C HIS A 227 -0.32 6.67 -10.56
N LEU A 228 -1.21 6.37 -9.62
CA LEU A 228 -0.86 5.71 -8.36
C LEU A 228 -0.63 4.21 -8.61
N ASP A 229 0.53 3.71 -8.16
CA ASP A 229 0.85 2.28 -8.23
C ASP A 229 -0.17 1.50 -7.37
N PRO A 230 -0.86 0.48 -7.93
CA PRO A 230 -1.81 -0.36 -7.20
C PRO A 230 -1.21 -1.01 -5.95
N SER A 231 0.07 -1.37 -5.99
CA SER A 231 0.84 -1.81 -4.83
C SER A 231 1.23 -0.58 -4.02
N LEU A 232 0.40 -0.21 -3.04
CA LEU A 232 0.46 1.10 -2.39
C LEU A 232 1.81 1.39 -1.73
N ALA A 233 2.52 0.36 -1.28
CA ALA A 233 3.87 0.44 -0.71
C ALA A 233 4.95 0.90 -1.71
N ASN A 234 4.68 0.86 -3.02
CA ASN A 234 5.58 1.36 -4.06
C ASN A 234 5.46 2.87 -4.28
N ASN A 235 4.53 3.55 -3.60
CA ASN A 235 4.35 4.99 -3.70
C ASN A 235 5.15 5.68 -2.57
N PRO A 236 6.38 6.18 -2.85
CA PRO A 236 7.27 6.70 -1.80
C PRO A 236 6.70 7.95 -1.13
N GLY A 237 6.01 8.82 -1.87
CA GLY A 237 5.37 10.02 -1.31
C GLY A 237 4.31 9.66 -0.27
N LEU A 238 3.41 8.71 -0.60
CA LEU A 238 2.40 8.20 0.33
C LEU A 238 3.05 7.56 1.56
N SER A 239 4.02 6.67 1.34
CA SER A 239 4.73 5.96 2.42
C SER A 239 5.43 6.94 3.36
N GLN A 240 6.07 7.98 2.82
CA GLN A 240 6.73 9.01 3.61
C GLN A 240 5.72 9.80 4.45
N ARG A 241 4.60 10.23 3.88
CA ARG A 241 3.56 10.98 4.63
C ARG A 241 2.94 10.16 5.74
N LEU A 242 2.68 8.89 5.48
CA LEU A 242 2.16 7.95 6.48
C LEU A 242 3.17 7.70 7.60
N LEU A 243 4.45 7.53 7.27
CA LEU A 243 5.52 7.38 8.26
C LEU A 243 5.67 8.63 9.13
N GLU A 244 5.74 9.83 8.51
CA GLU A 244 5.79 11.11 9.23
C GLU A 244 4.59 11.23 10.20
N MET A 245 3.39 10.89 9.74
CA MET A 245 2.19 10.90 10.56
C MET A 245 2.25 9.88 11.70
N GLU A 246 2.67 8.64 11.45
CA GLU A 246 2.80 7.58 12.46
C GLU A 246 3.78 8.00 13.57
N GLU A 247 4.93 8.58 13.21
CA GLU A 247 5.90 9.09 14.17
C GLU A 247 5.32 10.21 15.04
N GLN A 248 4.61 11.17 14.45
CA GLN A 248 3.97 12.24 15.22
C GLN A 248 2.82 11.70 16.08
N TRP A 249 2.08 10.70 15.61
CA TRP A 249 1.02 10.05 16.39
C TRP A 249 1.58 9.36 17.62
N ASP A 250 2.70 8.63 17.49
CA ASP A 250 3.37 7.97 18.61
C ASP A 250 3.85 8.95 19.68
N ILE A 251 4.34 10.12 19.25
CA ILE A 251 4.75 11.20 20.14
C ILE A 251 3.52 11.84 20.80
N GLY A 252 2.48 12.11 20.01
CA GLY A 252 1.23 12.72 20.46
C GLY A 252 0.49 11.84 21.47
N ASP A 253 0.40 10.54 21.21
CA ASP A 253 -0.22 9.57 22.13
C ASP A 253 0.46 9.60 23.51
N ARG A 254 1.80 9.54 23.53
CA ARG A 254 2.57 9.56 24.77
C ARG A 254 2.51 10.88 25.53
N TYR A 255 2.42 12.02 24.83
CA TYR A 255 2.60 13.33 25.48
C TYR A 255 1.34 14.17 25.59
N LEU A 256 0.32 13.89 24.77
CA LEU A 256 -0.96 14.57 24.84
C LEU A 256 -1.99 13.77 25.65
N LEU A 257 -1.89 12.43 25.70
CA LEU A 257 -2.87 11.58 26.39
C LEU A 257 -2.35 11.00 27.70
N GLU A 258 -1.10 10.55 27.78
CA GLU A 258 -0.54 10.01 29.02
C GLU A 258 -0.05 11.13 29.96
N HIS A 259 -0.92 11.56 30.88
CA HIS A 259 -0.63 12.63 31.84
C HIS A 259 0.63 12.39 32.68
N ASP A 260 0.94 11.13 33.05
CA ASP A 260 2.10 10.79 33.88
C ASP A 260 3.42 10.91 33.10
N SER A 261 3.44 10.43 31.86
CA SER A 261 4.58 10.57 30.93
C SER A 261 4.86 12.05 30.68
N PHE A 262 3.79 12.83 30.47
CA PHE A 262 3.88 14.27 30.32
C PHE A 262 4.39 14.97 31.60
N ALA A 263 3.81 14.69 32.77
CA ALA A 263 4.23 15.27 34.04
C ALA A 263 5.71 14.96 34.37
N SER A 264 6.16 13.74 34.04
CA SER A 264 7.56 13.33 34.19
C SER A 264 8.51 14.14 33.31
N LEU A 265 8.13 14.37 32.05
CA LEU A 265 8.87 15.27 31.15
C LEU A 265 8.90 16.70 31.68
N LEU A 266 7.78 17.21 32.19
CA LEU A 266 7.75 18.55 32.76
C LEU A 266 8.70 18.68 33.95
N GLY A 267 8.70 17.68 34.84
CA GLY A 267 9.64 17.62 35.96
C GLY A 267 11.10 17.58 35.50
N LEU A 268 11.40 16.88 34.41
CA LEU A 268 12.73 16.87 33.82
C LEU A 268 13.10 18.23 33.21
N ALA A 269 12.20 18.83 32.44
CA ALA A 269 12.40 20.15 31.84
C ALA A 269 12.65 21.22 32.92
N SER A 270 11.86 21.23 34.00
CA SER A 270 12.10 22.12 35.15
C SER A 270 13.47 21.93 35.78
N LYS A 271 13.91 20.67 35.97
CA LYS A 271 15.23 20.37 36.54
C LYS A 271 16.36 20.84 35.62
N LEU A 272 16.19 20.73 34.31
CA LEU A 272 17.19 21.16 33.34
C LEU A 272 17.26 22.68 33.23
N GLU A 273 16.14 23.38 33.29
CA GLU A 273 16.14 24.85 33.35
C GLU A 273 16.77 25.35 34.66
N ALA A 274 16.48 24.70 35.79
CA ALA A 274 17.17 24.98 37.05
C ALA A 274 18.69 24.77 36.89
N PHE A 275 19.11 23.63 36.34
CA PHE A 275 20.52 23.33 36.08
C PHE A 275 21.18 24.32 35.11
N ARG A 276 20.45 24.77 34.09
CA ARG A 276 20.89 25.81 33.14
C ARG A 276 21.12 27.14 33.84
N SER A 277 20.24 27.52 34.78
CA SER A 277 20.39 28.75 35.55
C SER A 277 21.59 28.71 36.51
N GLU A 278 21.97 27.52 36.99
CA GLU A 278 23.08 27.32 37.91
C GLU A 278 24.44 27.14 37.21
N SER A 279 24.45 26.60 35.98
CA SER A 279 25.68 26.23 35.26
C SER A 279 25.87 27.09 34.00
N THR A 280 26.79 28.06 34.08
CA THR A 280 27.16 28.93 32.93
C THR A 280 27.71 28.13 31.74
N ALA A 281 28.40 27.02 31.99
CA ALA A 281 28.89 26.14 30.94
C ALA A 281 27.74 25.43 30.21
N PHE A 282 26.73 24.96 30.95
CA PHE A 282 25.53 24.35 30.36
C PHE A 282 24.69 25.39 29.63
N ALA A 283 24.55 26.60 30.18
CA ALA A 283 23.88 27.72 29.51
C ALA A 283 24.56 28.08 28.18
N ALA A 284 25.89 28.25 28.17
CA ALA A 284 26.66 28.52 26.95
C ALA A 284 26.51 27.41 25.91
N MET A 285 26.50 26.14 26.34
CA MET A 285 26.25 25.00 25.46
C MET A 285 24.82 25.01 24.89
N SER A 286 23.82 25.39 25.69
CA SER A 286 22.41 25.44 25.27
C SER A 286 22.08 26.57 24.29
N GLU A 287 22.88 27.64 24.29
CA GLU A 287 22.69 28.82 23.43
C GLU A 287 23.37 28.68 22.06
N ASP A 288 24.28 27.72 21.91
CA ASP A 288 24.85 27.39 20.61
C ASP A 288 23.74 26.83 19.70
N GLN A 289 23.36 27.60 18.68
CA GLN A 289 22.28 27.24 17.75
C GLN A 289 22.53 25.91 17.03
N GLY A 290 23.80 25.50 16.90
CA GLY A 290 24.15 24.16 16.43
C GLY A 290 23.70 23.11 17.42
N TRP A 291 23.98 23.29 18.71
CA TRP A 291 23.62 22.37 19.77
C TRP A 291 22.12 22.34 20.04
N ALA A 292 21.41 23.46 20.12
CA ALA A 292 19.97 23.46 20.38
C ALA A 292 19.15 22.76 19.27
N LYS A 293 19.52 22.95 18.00
CA LYS A 293 18.85 22.30 16.86
C LYS A 293 19.20 20.80 16.80
N GLN A 294 20.46 20.46 17.08
CA GLN A 294 20.92 19.09 17.16
C GLN A 294 20.35 18.38 18.39
N CYS A 295 20.15 19.07 19.52
CA CYS A 295 19.61 18.54 20.76
C CYS A 295 18.10 18.56 20.83
N LEU A 296 17.34 19.38 20.09
CA LEU A 296 15.89 19.19 19.95
C LEU A 296 15.60 17.98 19.05
N ASN A 297 16.31 17.88 17.92
CA ASN A 297 16.26 16.70 17.07
C ASN A 297 16.81 15.47 17.82
N ASN A 298 17.90 15.63 18.58
CA ASN A 298 18.46 14.56 19.39
C ASN A 298 17.71 14.32 20.71
N TRP A 299 16.91 15.24 21.24
CA TRP A 299 16.10 15.04 22.45
C TRP A 299 14.92 14.14 22.13
N LEU A 300 14.29 14.36 20.97
CA LEU A 300 13.33 13.42 20.42
C LEU A 300 13.98 12.05 20.21
N LEU A 301 15.24 11.98 19.75
CA LEU A 301 16.05 10.74 19.68
C LEU A 301 16.45 10.18 21.04
N VAL A 302 16.77 10.97 22.07
CA VAL A 302 17.13 10.51 23.43
C VAL A 302 15.89 9.96 24.13
N ILE A 303 14.73 10.59 23.91
CA ILE A 303 13.41 10.06 24.27
C ILE A 303 13.11 8.76 23.49
N PHE A 304 13.53 8.65 22.23
CA PHE A 304 13.37 7.44 21.41
C PHE A 304 14.35 6.31 21.79
N LEU A 305 15.56 6.64 22.24
CA LEU A 305 16.65 5.72 22.61
C LEU A 305 16.62 5.29 24.08
N LEU A 306 15.75 5.88 24.90
CA LEU A 306 15.41 5.40 26.25
C LEU A 306 14.26 4.36 26.24
N LYS A 307 13.92 3.83 25.07
CA LYS A 307 13.25 2.53 24.88
C LYS A 307 14.28 1.45 24.61
#